data_AF-A0A7C5LVC7-F1
#
_entry.id   AF-A0A7C5LVC7-F1
#
_cell.length_a   1.000
_cell.length_b   1.000
_cell.length_c   1.000
_cell.angle_alpha   90.00
_cell.angle_beta   90.00
_cell.angle_gamma   90.00
#
_symmetry.space_group_name_H-M   'P 1'
#
loop_
_entity.id
_entity.type
_entity.pdbx_description
1 polymer ?
#
loop_
_entity_poly.entity_id
_entity_poly.type
_entity_poly.pdbx_seq_one_letter_code
_entity_poly.pdbx_strand_id
1 'polypeptide(L)'
;MKQTVQSDYAELKSVLLKHPREAFRSRDYLAAHWQELHYLAMPDYDKALQEYEAFVEIFVSHNIEINFLPATPDTGLDSIYVRDASIPTDQGMLICNMGKPQRQGEPSAQLSFYLQNNWPVLGSFQPPATIEGGDVAWLRPDILAVGHGYRTNKAGIDMLRELTAHTVKEVVVMESPHYKGPDDVFHLMSVLSPVDHNLAVVYSPLMSVPFRNYLLDLGFELVEVPGEEFDTLGSNVLAIA
;
A
#
# COMPACT_ATOMS: atom_id res chain seq x y z
N MET A 1 -22.74 -9.26 -4.16
CA MET A 1 -21.44 -9.89 -3.84
C MET A 1 -20.65 -8.89 -3.01
N LYS A 2 -19.81 -9.34 -2.06
CA LYS A 2 -18.86 -8.43 -1.39
C LYS A 2 -17.90 -7.89 -2.45
N GLN A 3 -17.69 -6.57 -2.49
CA GLN A 3 -16.83 -5.92 -3.48
C GLN A 3 -15.36 -5.83 -3.03
N THR A 4 -15.08 -6.11 -1.76
CA THR A 4 -13.77 -5.99 -1.10
C THR A 4 -13.61 -7.10 -0.05
N VAL A 5 -12.35 -7.42 0.28
CA VAL A 5 -11.97 -8.51 1.21
C VAL A 5 -10.87 -8.02 2.18
N GLN A 6 -10.96 -8.39 3.47
CA GLN A 6 -9.92 -8.20 4.50
C GLN A 6 -8.87 -9.32 4.45
N SER A 7 -7.98 -9.26 3.46
CA SER A 7 -6.85 -10.18 3.33
C SER A 7 -5.83 -9.63 2.34
N ASP A 8 -4.55 -9.90 2.57
CA ASP A 8 -3.48 -9.64 1.60
C ASP A 8 -3.02 -10.91 0.85
N TYR A 9 -3.62 -12.07 1.13
CA TYR A 9 -3.25 -13.36 0.53
C TYR A 9 -4.42 -14.15 -0.07
N ALA A 10 -5.66 -13.68 0.09
CA ALA A 10 -6.81 -14.31 -0.54
C ALA A 10 -6.75 -14.14 -2.06
N GLU A 11 -7.36 -15.09 -2.79
CA GLU A 11 -7.45 -15.04 -4.24
C GLU A 11 -7.98 -13.69 -4.74
N LEU A 12 -7.16 -13.00 -5.53
CA LEU A 12 -7.43 -11.65 -6.00
C LEU A 12 -8.45 -11.72 -7.15
N LYS A 13 -9.59 -11.04 -7.00
CA LYS A 13 -10.65 -11.03 -8.03
C LYS A 13 -10.67 -9.76 -8.86
N SER A 14 -10.33 -8.62 -8.25
CA SER A 14 -10.20 -7.34 -8.93
C SER A 14 -9.07 -6.53 -8.32
N VAL A 15 -8.46 -5.67 -9.15
CA VAL A 15 -7.36 -4.80 -8.75
C VAL A 15 -7.59 -3.39 -9.29
N LEU A 16 -7.29 -2.38 -8.48
CA LEU A 16 -7.23 -0.99 -8.90
C LEU A 16 -5.77 -0.62 -9.17
N LEU A 17 -5.51 -0.16 -10.38
CA LEU A 17 -4.19 0.23 -10.87
C LEU A 17 -4.21 1.68 -11.37
N LYS A 18 -3.03 2.26 -11.56
CA LYS A 18 -2.89 3.51 -12.30
C LYS A 18 -1.77 3.34 -13.31
N HIS A 19 -2.15 3.41 -14.59
CA HIS A 19 -1.20 3.21 -15.66
C HIS A 19 -0.16 4.34 -15.70
N PRO A 20 1.14 4.07 -15.97
CA PRO A 20 2.18 5.10 -16.04
C PRO A 20 1.91 6.16 -17.10
N ARG A 21 1.16 5.86 -18.17
CA ARG A 21 0.65 6.89 -19.11
C ARG A 21 -0.14 7.99 -18.40
N GLU A 22 -0.96 7.63 -17.42
CA GLU A 22 -1.81 8.57 -16.66
C GLU A 22 -1.04 9.25 -15.53
N ALA A 23 -0.16 8.51 -14.83
CA ALA A 23 0.64 9.05 -13.72
C ALA A 23 1.79 9.93 -14.21
N PHE A 24 2.58 9.44 -15.17
CA PHE A 24 3.75 10.15 -15.70
C PHE A 24 3.38 11.16 -16.78
N ARG A 25 2.19 11.04 -17.40
CA ARG A 25 1.59 11.95 -18.40
C ARG A 25 2.39 12.07 -19.71
N SER A 26 3.64 12.49 -19.64
CA SER A 26 4.58 12.61 -20.76
C SER A 26 6.03 12.52 -20.28
N ARG A 27 6.96 12.35 -21.23
CA ARG A 27 8.41 12.41 -20.93
C ARG A 27 8.81 13.73 -20.27
N ASP A 28 8.29 14.85 -20.78
CA ASP A 28 8.59 16.19 -20.26
C ASP A 28 8.05 16.39 -18.85
N TYR A 29 6.83 15.89 -18.58
CA TYR A 29 6.24 15.96 -17.24
C TYR A 29 7.06 15.12 -16.25
N LEU A 30 7.41 13.88 -16.62
CA LEU A 30 8.28 13.03 -15.81
C LEU A 30 9.63 13.70 -15.51
N ALA A 31 10.30 14.22 -16.54
CA ALA A 31 11.60 14.88 -16.41
C ALA A 31 11.56 16.12 -15.49
N ALA A 32 10.45 16.85 -15.48
CA ALA A 32 10.28 18.05 -14.67
C ALA A 32 9.98 17.76 -13.18
N HIS A 33 9.42 16.60 -12.83
CA HIS A 33 8.87 16.36 -11.47
C HIS A 33 9.52 15.19 -10.70
N TRP A 34 10.34 14.33 -11.31
CA TRP A 34 10.88 13.15 -10.59
C TRP A 34 11.77 13.52 -9.38
N GLN A 35 12.54 14.61 -9.48
CA GLN A 35 13.49 15.01 -8.44
C GLN A 35 12.80 15.56 -7.19
N GLU A 36 11.73 16.37 -7.37
CA GLU A 36 10.96 16.91 -6.24
C GLU A 36 10.20 15.84 -5.47
N LEU A 37 9.95 14.67 -6.09
CA LEU A 37 9.37 13.49 -5.47
C LEU A 37 10.43 12.51 -4.93
N HIS A 38 11.71 12.87 -4.97
CA HIS A 38 12.83 12.09 -4.43
C HIS A 38 12.99 10.69 -5.06
N TYR A 39 12.67 10.54 -6.35
CA TYR A 39 12.99 9.31 -7.09
C TYR A 39 14.51 9.11 -7.12
N LEU A 40 14.98 7.87 -6.95
CA LEU A 40 16.41 7.54 -6.96
C LEU A 40 17.07 7.84 -8.31
N ALA A 41 16.31 7.66 -9.39
CA ALA A 41 16.68 8.02 -10.74
C ALA A 41 15.40 8.34 -11.53
N MET A 42 15.54 9.15 -12.59
CA MET A 42 14.43 9.38 -13.51
C MET A 42 14.03 8.06 -14.17
N PRO A 43 12.77 7.61 -14.05
CA PRO A 43 12.30 6.45 -14.78
C PRO A 43 12.46 6.66 -16.30
N ASP A 44 12.81 5.60 -17.02
CA ASP A 44 12.69 5.61 -18.47
C ASP A 44 11.21 5.47 -18.82
N TYR A 45 10.62 6.52 -19.40
CA TYR A 45 9.19 6.58 -19.67
C TYR A 45 8.72 5.42 -20.55
N ASP A 46 9.41 5.16 -21.67
CA ASP A 46 8.97 4.14 -22.63
C ASP A 46 9.13 2.73 -22.04
N LYS A 47 10.24 2.51 -21.34
CA LYS A 47 10.49 1.24 -20.65
C LYS A 47 9.47 1.00 -19.53
N ALA A 48 9.14 2.02 -18.75
CA ALA A 48 8.12 1.92 -17.72
C ALA A 48 6.75 1.57 -18.31
N LEU A 49 6.38 2.09 -19.49
CA LEU A 49 5.17 1.65 -20.17
C LEU A 49 5.25 0.15 -20.54
N GLN A 50 6.36 -0.30 -21.10
CA GLN A 50 6.53 -1.70 -21.51
C GLN A 50 6.50 -2.67 -20.32
N GLU A 51 7.21 -2.35 -19.24
CA GLU A 51 7.23 -3.15 -18.02
C GLU A 51 5.86 -3.19 -17.35
N TYR A 52 5.12 -2.07 -17.36
CA TYR A 52 3.79 -2.02 -16.78
C TYR A 52 2.77 -2.83 -17.59
N GLU A 53 2.87 -2.88 -18.92
CA GLU A 53 2.02 -3.76 -19.72
C GLU A 53 2.28 -5.24 -19.41
N ALA A 54 3.56 -5.63 -19.20
CA ALA A 54 3.89 -6.98 -18.75
C ALA A 54 3.33 -7.27 -17.35
N PHE A 55 3.36 -6.30 -16.44
CA PHE A 55 2.74 -6.39 -15.13
C PHE A 55 1.21 -6.54 -15.22
N VAL A 56 0.55 -5.77 -16.09
CA VAL A 56 -0.90 -5.87 -16.36
C VAL A 56 -1.28 -7.24 -16.91
N GLU A 57 -0.46 -7.81 -17.81
CA GLU A 57 -0.69 -9.14 -18.41
C GLU A 57 -0.72 -10.27 -17.35
N ILE A 58 0.00 -10.13 -16.24
CA ILE A 58 -0.07 -11.09 -15.12
C ILE A 58 -1.51 -11.19 -14.60
N PHE A 59 -2.18 -10.05 -14.38
CA PHE A 59 -3.57 -10.04 -13.92
C PHE A 59 -4.54 -10.57 -14.98
N VAL A 60 -4.34 -10.19 -16.25
CA VAL A 60 -5.16 -10.68 -17.37
C VAL A 60 -5.09 -12.19 -17.47
N SER A 61 -3.90 -12.77 -17.42
CA SER A 61 -3.68 -14.22 -17.52
C SER A 61 -4.30 -15.01 -16.36
N HIS A 62 -4.53 -14.36 -15.22
CA HIS A 62 -5.21 -14.95 -14.05
C HIS A 62 -6.71 -14.63 -13.99
N ASN A 63 -7.28 -14.00 -15.03
CA ASN A 63 -8.69 -13.56 -15.08
C ASN A 63 -9.09 -12.60 -13.95
N ILE A 64 -8.15 -11.75 -13.52
CA ILE A 64 -8.38 -10.73 -12.51
C ILE A 64 -8.94 -9.48 -13.19
N GLU A 65 -10.03 -8.93 -12.67
CA GLU A 65 -10.63 -7.71 -13.21
C GLU A 65 -9.73 -6.50 -12.91
N ILE A 66 -9.38 -5.74 -13.95
CA ILE A 66 -8.49 -4.57 -13.80
C ILE A 66 -9.30 -3.29 -13.95
N ASN A 67 -9.20 -2.43 -12.94
CA ASN A 67 -9.76 -1.09 -12.93
C ASN A 67 -8.60 -0.08 -12.96
N PHE A 68 -8.70 0.96 -13.79
CA PHE A 68 -7.67 1.99 -13.88
C PHE A 68 -8.15 3.33 -13.34
N LEU A 69 -7.38 3.93 -12.44
CA LEU A 69 -7.53 5.32 -12.06
C LEU A 69 -7.16 6.25 -13.24
N PRO A 70 -8.00 7.25 -13.57
CA PRO A 70 -7.68 8.21 -14.61
C PRO A 70 -6.58 9.19 -14.17
N ALA A 71 -5.98 9.91 -15.13
CA ALA A 71 -5.24 11.12 -14.82
C ALA A 71 -6.16 12.18 -14.19
N THR A 72 -5.65 12.86 -13.16
CA THR A 72 -6.29 14.04 -12.57
C THR A 72 -5.24 15.13 -12.33
N PRO A 73 -5.60 16.42 -12.41
CA PRO A 73 -4.67 17.51 -12.13
C PRO A 73 -4.05 17.43 -10.73
N ASP A 74 -4.81 16.89 -9.77
CA ASP A 74 -4.47 16.82 -8.34
C ASP A 74 -3.53 15.65 -7.98
N THR A 75 -3.15 14.81 -8.95
CA THR A 75 -2.24 13.67 -8.70
C THR A 75 -0.95 13.77 -9.52
N GLY A 76 0.18 13.36 -8.92
CA GLY A 76 1.51 13.37 -9.54
C GLY A 76 2.03 11.98 -9.92
N LEU A 77 3.35 11.86 -10.10
CA LEU A 77 4.02 10.62 -10.52
C LEU A 77 3.74 9.46 -9.54
N ASP A 78 3.75 9.74 -8.24
CA ASP A 78 3.54 8.74 -7.17
C ASP A 78 2.14 8.14 -7.14
N SER A 79 1.18 8.70 -7.87
CA SER A 79 -0.15 8.11 -7.98
C SER A 79 -0.15 6.74 -8.70
N ILE A 80 0.98 6.34 -9.32
CA ILE A 80 1.21 4.97 -9.77
C ILE A 80 1.17 3.95 -8.60
N TYR A 81 1.55 4.37 -7.39
CA TYR A 81 1.54 3.57 -6.16
C TYR A 81 0.17 3.63 -5.48
N VAL A 82 -0.82 2.98 -6.11
CA VAL A 82 -2.24 3.01 -5.70
C VAL A 82 -2.47 2.53 -4.26
N ARG A 83 -1.60 1.65 -3.74
CA ARG A 83 -1.69 1.04 -2.40
C ARG A 83 -1.84 2.04 -1.27
N ASP A 84 -1.20 3.21 -1.35
CA ASP A 84 -1.03 4.02 -0.14
C ASP A 84 -2.21 4.93 0.18
N ALA A 85 -3.07 5.23 -0.80
CA ALA A 85 -4.12 6.25 -0.66
C ALA A 85 -5.46 5.70 -0.15
N SER A 86 -5.61 4.38 -0.03
CA SER A 86 -6.77 3.76 0.64
C SER A 86 -6.44 2.37 1.19
N ILE A 87 -7.28 1.90 2.12
CA ILE A 87 -7.19 0.57 2.72
C ILE A 87 -8.51 -0.18 2.45
N PRO A 88 -8.51 -1.31 1.73
CA PRO A 88 -9.71 -2.12 1.54
C PRO A 88 -10.09 -2.88 2.82
N THR A 89 -11.40 -2.92 3.10
CA THR A 89 -12.00 -3.71 4.19
C THR A 89 -13.24 -4.45 3.68
N ASP A 90 -13.79 -5.39 4.44
CA ASP A 90 -14.99 -6.15 4.06
C ASP A 90 -16.25 -5.27 3.99
N GLN A 91 -16.19 -4.07 4.58
CA GLN A 91 -17.29 -3.10 4.63
C GLN A 91 -17.06 -1.90 3.70
N GLY A 92 -15.96 -1.89 2.95
CA GLY A 92 -15.61 -0.85 1.99
C GLY A 92 -14.24 -0.23 2.20
N MET A 93 -13.93 0.78 1.38
CA MET A 93 -12.63 1.45 1.37
C MET A 93 -12.53 2.45 2.53
N LEU A 94 -11.39 2.47 3.20
CA LEU A 94 -10.99 3.56 4.08
C LEU A 94 -10.08 4.51 3.30
N ILE A 95 -10.41 5.80 3.27
CA ILE A 95 -9.65 6.81 2.53
C ILE A 95 -8.57 7.39 3.42
N CYS A 96 -7.30 7.19 3.05
CA CYS A 96 -6.13 7.57 3.84
C CYS A 96 -5.92 9.08 3.92
N ASN A 97 -5.05 9.51 4.85
CA ASN A 97 -4.58 10.89 4.96
C ASN A 97 -3.05 10.89 4.92
N MET A 98 -2.52 11.24 3.74
CA MET A 98 -1.11 11.09 3.39
C MET A 98 -0.20 11.96 4.27
N GLY A 99 0.96 11.42 4.64
CA GLY A 99 1.97 12.15 5.42
C GLY A 99 2.77 13.14 4.56
N LYS A 100 2.96 12.83 3.26
CA LYS A 100 3.64 13.72 2.31
C LYS A 100 2.66 14.70 1.62
N PRO A 101 2.89 16.02 1.68
CA PRO A 101 2.03 17.01 1.02
C PRO A 101 1.80 16.77 -0.48
N GLN A 102 2.83 16.30 -1.19
CA GLN A 102 2.80 16.04 -2.63
C GLN A 102 1.79 14.95 -3.03
N ARG A 103 1.38 14.10 -2.07
CA ARG A 103 0.47 12.97 -2.29
C ARG A 103 -0.96 13.23 -1.79
N GLN A 104 -1.24 14.39 -1.20
CA GLN A 104 -2.55 14.69 -0.58
C GLN A 104 -3.75 14.66 -1.54
N GLY A 105 -3.53 14.81 -2.85
CA GLY A 105 -4.59 14.68 -3.84
C GLY A 105 -4.97 13.23 -4.18
N GLU A 106 -4.12 12.25 -3.87
CA GLU A 106 -4.33 10.83 -4.22
C GLU A 106 -5.55 10.21 -3.52
N PRO A 107 -5.77 10.40 -2.20
CA PRO A 107 -6.95 9.83 -1.53
C PRO A 107 -8.27 10.40 -2.07
N SER A 108 -8.32 11.70 -2.38
CA SER A 108 -9.50 12.34 -2.97
C SER A 108 -9.81 11.82 -4.38
N ALA A 109 -8.77 11.54 -5.17
CA ALA A 109 -8.92 10.94 -6.50
C ALA A 109 -9.49 9.51 -6.40
N GLN A 110 -9.02 8.70 -5.45
CA GLN A 110 -9.55 7.36 -5.21
C GLN A 110 -10.99 7.40 -4.67
N LEU A 111 -11.29 8.28 -3.70
CA LEU A 111 -12.64 8.49 -3.21
C LEU A 111 -13.62 8.82 -4.35
N SER A 112 -13.23 9.74 -5.24
CA SER A 112 -14.06 10.10 -6.40
C SER A 112 -14.31 8.90 -7.31
N PHE A 113 -13.27 8.10 -7.58
CA PHE A 113 -13.40 6.87 -8.37
C PHE A 113 -14.35 5.86 -7.71
N TYR A 114 -14.22 5.63 -6.40
CA TYR A 114 -15.08 4.70 -5.67
C TYR A 114 -16.55 5.12 -5.70
N LEU A 115 -16.83 6.41 -5.46
CA LEU A 115 -18.20 6.92 -5.49
C LEU A 115 -18.82 6.82 -6.89
N GLN A 116 -18.06 7.12 -7.94
CA GLN A 116 -18.54 7.01 -9.33
C GLN A 116 -18.86 5.56 -9.74
N ASN A 117 -18.11 4.59 -9.20
CA ASN A 117 -18.31 3.16 -9.48
C ASN A 117 -19.25 2.47 -8.47
N ASN A 118 -19.86 3.22 -7.55
CA ASN A 118 -20.70 2.69 -6.47
C ASN A 118 -19.96 1.66 -5.58
N TRP A 119 -18.66 1.86 -5.36
CA TRP A 119 -17.88 1.07 -4.41
C TRP A 119 -18.06 1.64 -3.00
N PRO A 120 -18.31 0.80 -1.98
CA PRO A 120 -18.56 1.27 -0.63
C PRO A 120 -17.32 1.93 -0.03
N VAL A 121 -17.54 3.03 0.68
CA VAL A 121 -16.54 3.74 1.46
C VAL A 121 -16.96 3.66 2.92
N LEU A 122 -16.10 3.06 3.75
CA LEU A 122 -16.36 2.88 5.17
C LEU A 122 -16.10 4.16 5.96
N GLY A 123 -15.09 4.93 5.55
CA GLY A 123 -14.72 6.17 6.25
C GLY A 123 -13.48 6.83 5.64
N SER A 124 -13.06 7.93 6.25
CA SER A 124 -11.88 8.68 5.83
C SER A 124 -11.12 9.20 7.03
N PHE A 125 -9.79 9.11 6.99
CA PHE A 125 -8.93 9.64 8.04
C PHE A 125 -8.89 11.17 7.98
N GLN A 126 -8.95 11.84 9.12
CA GLN A 126 -8.98 13.30 9.21
C GLN A 126 -7.79 13.83 10.02
N PRO A 127 -7.20 14.99 9.65
CA PRO A 127 -6.15 15.62 10.46
C PRO A 127 -6.56 15.76 11.93
N PRO A 128 -5.66 15.49 12.90
CA PRO A 128 -4.22 15.26 12.74
C PRO A 128 -3.83 13.79 12.45
N ALA A 129 -4.78 12.89 12.22
CA ALA A 129 -4.51 11.48 11.96
C ALA A 129 -3.89 11.30 10.58
N THR A 130 -2.65 10.81 10.51
CA THR A 130 -1.98 10.44 9.24
C THR A 130 -1.83 8.94 9.17
N ILE A 131 -2.11 8.37 8.00
CA ILE A 131 -1.95 6.94 7.71
C ILE A 131 -1.81 6.75 6.21
N GLU A 132 -0.93 5.86 5.80
CA GLU A 132 -0.73 5.44 4.41
C GLU A 132 -0.94 3.92 4.31
N GLY A 133 -1.62 3.46 3.26
CA GLY A 133 -1.96 2.04 3.08
C GLY A 133 -0.75 1.11 3.02
N GLY A 134 0.42 1.57 2.59
CA GLY A 134 1.67 0.80 2.66
C GLY A 134 2.11 0.45 4.09
N ASP A 135 1.61 1.16 5.11
CA ASP A 135 1.84 0.79 6.51
C ASP A 135 0.87 -0.26 7.02
N VAL A 136 -0.10 -0.72 6.23
CA VAL A 136 -1.21 -1.53 6.71
C VAL A 136 -1.24 -2.88 5.99
N ALA A 137 -1.25 -3.97 6.76
CA ALA A 137 -1.29 -5.33 6.23
C ALA A 137 -2.24 -6.22 7.04
N TRP A 138 -3.11 -6.97 6.35
CA TRP A 138 -4.01 -7.96 6.93
C TRP A 138 -3.25 -9.25 7.24
N LEU A 139 -2.93 -9.48 8.52
CA LEU A 139 -2.35 -10.76 8.97
C LEU A 139 -3.41 -11.87 8.96
N ARG A 140 -4.64 -11.51 9.36
CA ARG A 140 -5.84 -12.35 9.33
C ARG A 140 -7.06 -11.47 9.05
N PRO A 141 -8.22 -12.05 8.71
CA PRO A 141 -9.44 -11.26 8.53
C PRO A 141 -9.82 -10.39 9.73
N ASP A 142 -9.41 -10.74 10.95
CA ASP A 142 -9.68 -10.01 12.19
C ASP A 142 -8.43 -9.46 12.91
N ILE A 143 -7.24 -9.56 12.30
CA ILE A 143 -5.97 -9.05 12.84
C ILE A 143 -5.28 -8.19 11.80
N LEU A 144 -5.12 -6.92 12.11
CA LEU A 144 -4.48 -5.93 11.25
C LEU A 144 -3.12 -5.51 11.81
N ALA A 145 -2.08 -5.55 11.00
CA ALA A 145 -0.80 -4.95 11.33
C ALA A 145 -0.72 -3.53 10.79
N VAL A 146 -0.13 -2.63 11.57
CA VAL A 146 0.09 -1.23 11.16
C VAL A 146 1.48 -0.73 11.59
N GLY A 147 2.19 -0.08 10.67
CA GLY A 147 3.43 0.63 10.95
C GLY A 147 3.17 1.92 11.72
N HIS A 148 3.97 2.20 12.76
CA HIS A 148 4.04 3.50 13.40
C HIS A 148 5.37 4.16 13.04
N GLY A 149 5.32 5.32 12.38
CA GLY A 149 6.50 5.98 11.84
C GLY A 149 6.20 7.37 11.29
N TYR A 150 6.99 7.81 10.31
CA TYR A 150 6.87 9.16 9.74
C TYR A 150 5.64 9.37 8.84
N ARG A 151 5.05 8.29 8.32
CA ARG A 151 3.86 8.34 7.45
C ARG A 151 2.57 8.08 8.21
N THR A 152 2.59 7.04 9.05
CA THR A 152 1.45 6.68 9.91
C THR A 152 1.73 7.03 11.36
N ASN A 153 0.92 7.92 11.93
CA ASN A 153 1.09 8.42 13.29
C ASN A 153 0.10 7.77 14.28
N LYS A 154 0.31 8.01 15.59
CA LYS A 154 -0.57 7.48 16.64
C LYS A 154 -2.05 7.83 16.45
N ALA A 155 -2.38 9.05 16.03
CA ALA A 155 -3.77 9.45 15.79
C ALA A 155 -4.39 8.70 14.61
N GLY A 156 -3.61 8.40 13.56
CA GLY A 156 -3.97 7.49 12.47
C GLY A 156 -4.29 6.09 12.97
N ILE A 157 -3.43 5.53 13.80
CA ILE A 157 -3.62 4.18 14.37
C ILE A 157 -4.85 4.13 15.28
N ASP A 158 -5.08 5.15 16.11
CA ASP A 158 -6.25 5.20 16.99
C ASP A 158 -7.55 5.31 16.17
N MET A 159 -7.58 6.15 15.14
CA MET A 159 -8.73 6.26 14.24
C MET A 159 -8.95 4.97 13.41
N LEU A 160 -7.87 4.27 13.03
CA LEU A 160 -7.95 2.98 12.35
C LEU A 160 -8.68 1.97 13.24
N ARG A 161 -8.30 1.88 14.52
CA ARG A 161 -8.98 1.02 15.51
C ARG A 161 -10.46 1.34 15.62
N GLU A 162 -10.83 2.62 15.69
CA GLU A 162 -12.23 3.04 15.78
C GLU A 162 -13.02 2.65 14.52
N LEU A 163 -12.47 2.95 13.33
CA LEU A 163 -13.13 2.68 12.05
C LEU A 163 -13.30 1.18 11.80
N THR A 164 -12.37 0.34 12.26
CA THR A 164 -12.40 -1.11 12.03
C THR A 164 -12.92 -1.93 13.22
N ALA A 165 -13.34 -1.30 14.32
CA ALA A 165 -13.70 -1.97 15.59
C ALA A 165 -14.80 -3.05 15.46
N HIS A 166 -15.59 -3.01 14.40
CA HIS A 166 -16.70 -3.93 14.15
C HIS A 166 -16.28 -5.22 13.44
N THR A 167 -15.10 -5.26 12.80
CA THR A 167 -14.57 -6.45 12.10
C THR A 167 -13.18 -6.88 12.57
N VAL A 168 -12.41 -5.97 13.17
CA VAL A 168 -11.04 -6.22 13.61
C VAL A 168 -10.99 -6.37 15.12
N LYS A 169 -10.46 -7.51 15.58
CA LYS A 169 -10.27 -7.80 17.01
C LYS A 169 -8.97 -7.24 17.54
N GLU A 170 -7.95 -7.16 16.70
CA GLU A 170 -6.63 -6.72 17.09
C GLU A 170 -5.97 -5.85 16.01
N VAL A 171 -5.42 -4.73 16.44
CA VAL A 171 -4.52 -3.89 15.64
C VAL A 171 -3.14 -3.92 16.28
N VAL A 172 -2.24 -4.71 15.70
CA VAL A 172 -0.86 -4.85 16.16
C VAL A 172 0.02 -3.78 15.52
N VAL A 173 0.82 -3.11 16.32
CA VAL A 173 1.66 -1.99 15.88
C VAL A 173 3.10 -2.43 15.74
N MET A 174 3.71 -2.15 14.58
CA MET A 174 5.14 -2.27 14.36
C MET A 174 5.77 -0.88 14.45
N GLU A 175 6.58 -0.66 15.50
CA GLU A 175 7.38 0.56 15.60
C GLU A 175 8.46 0.55 14.51
N SER A 176 8.37 1.50 13.56
CA SER A 176 9.28 1.58 12.43
C SER A 176 10.66 2.09 12.86
N PRO A 177 11.76 1.52 12.34
CA PRO A 177 13.10 2.03 12.59
C PRO A 177 13.30 3.39 11.93
N HIS A 178 14.27 4.16 12.43
CA HIS A 178 14.68 5.42 11.77
C HIS A 178 15.25 5.19 10.36
N TYR A 179 16.01 4.11 10.17
CA TYR A 179 16.65 3.70 8.91
C TYR A 179 17.33 4.86 8.15
N LYS A 180 16.82 5.27 6.98
CA LYS A 180 17.36 6.35 6.13
C LYS A 180 16.80 7.74 6.48
N GLY A 181 15.93 7.84 7.49
CA GLY A 181 15.40 9.10 8.02
C GLY A 181 14.00 9.47 7.52
N PRO A 182 13.47 10.63 7.95
CA PRO A 182 12.08 11.04 7.71
C PRO A 182 11.71 11.31 6.25
N ASP A 183 12.69 11.64 5.42
CA ASP A 183 12.46 11.95 3.99
C ASP A 183 12.28 10.67 3.15
N ASP A 184 12.80 9.53 3.63
CA ASP A 184 12.69 8.23 2.97
C ASP A 184 11.25 7.69 3.00
N VAL A 185 10.90 6.89 2.00
CA VAL A 185 9.61 6.18 1.92
C VAL A 185 9.82 4.78 2.49
N PHE A 186 9.70 4.69 3.82
CA PHE A 186 9.68 3.43 4.53
C PHE A 186 8.30 3.20 5.13
N HIS A 187 7.70 2.06 4.80
CA HIS A 187 6.42 1.61 5.35
C HIS A 187 6.55 0.20 5.94
N LEU A 188 5.54 -0.27 6.68
CA LEU A 188 5.46 -1.67 7.11
C LEU A 188 5.66 -2.66 5.94
N MET A 189 5.02 -2.42 4.79
CA MET A 189 5.14 -3.29 3.62
C MET A 189 6.50 -3.22 2.92
N SER A 190 7.42 -2.35 3.37
CA SER A 190 8.83 -2.43 2.98
C SER A 190 9.53 -3.64 3.60
N VAL A 191 9.02 -4.19 4.71
CA VAL A 191 9.66 -5.29 5.47
C VAL A 191 8.73 -6.48 5.75
N LEU A 192 7.47 -6.42 5.31
CA LEU A 192 6.46 -7.45 5.55
C LEU A 192 5.47 -7.53 4.39
N SER A 193 5.28 -8.73 3.84
CA SER A 193 4.13 -9.05 2.99
C SER A 193 3.56 -10.41 3.41
N PRO A 194 2.35 -10.47 4.00
CA PRO A 194 1.63 -11.73 4.18
C PRO A 194 1.31 -12.33 2.80
N VAL A 195 1.66 -13.60 2.59
CA VAL A 195 1.46 -14.27 1.29
C VAL A 195 0.68 -15.58 1.40
N ASP A 196 0.40 -16.06 2.61
CA ASP A 196 -0.54 -17.16 2.90
C ASP A 196 -1.07 -16.99 4.34
N HIS A 197 -2.00 -17.85 4.74
CA HIS A 197 -2.62 -17.91 6.07
C HIS A 197 -1.64 -17.86 7.25
N ASN A 198 -0.44 -18.43 7.07
CA ASN A 198 0.63 -18.47 8.06
C ASN A 198 2.02 -18.34 7.43
N LEU A 199 2.14 -17.67 6.28
CA LEU A 199 3.41 -17.44 5.61
C LEU A 199 3.56 -15.95 5.28
N ALA A 200 4.72 -15.38 5.60
CA ALA A 200 5.03 -13.99 5.29
C ALA A 200 6.44 -13.86 4.73
N VAL A 201 6.58 -13.04 3.69
CA VAL A 201 7.88 -12.56 3.20
C VAL A 201 8.30 -11.39 4.09
N VAL A 202 9.51 -11.43 4.65
CA VAL A 202 9.96 -10.43 5.62
C VAL A 202 11.39 -9.99 5.38
N TYR A 203 11.71 -8.76 5.82
CA TYR A 203 13.08 -8.32 6.02
C TYR A 203 13.32 -8.05 7.51
N SER A 204 13.71 -9.11 8.24
CA SER A 204 13.92 -9.04 9.69
C SER A 204 14.91 -7.98 10.18
N PRO A 205 16.00 -7.62 9.47
CA PRO A 205 16.96 -6.63 9.97
C PRO A 205 16.36 -5.25 10.30
N LEU A 206 15.23 -4.89 9.68
CA LEU A 206 14.51 -3.63 9.93
C LEU A 206 13.16 -3.83 10.62
N MET A 207 12.89 -5.04 11.09
CA MET A 207 11.68 -5.36 11.85
C MET A 207 11.93 -5.18 13.35
N SER A 208 11.01 -4.54 14.07
CA SER A 208 11.12 -4.45 15.52
C SER A 208 10.96 -5.83 16.17
N VAL A 209 11.81 -6.15 17.15
CA VAL A 209 11.84 -7.47 17.81
C VAL A 209 10.46 -7.87 18.36
N PRO A 210 9.70 -6.99 19.05
CA PRO A 210 8.37 -7.36 19.54
C PRO A 210 7.41 -7.76 18.43
N PHE A 211 7.41 -7.06 17.30
CA PHE A 211 6.55 -7.36 16.17
C PHE A 211 6.95 -8.67 15.49
N ARG A 212 8.24 -8.91 15.29
CA ARG A 212 8.75 -10.18 14.74
C ARG A 212 8.34 -11.36 15.60
N ASN A 213 8.49 -11.26 16.92
CA ASN A 213 8.09 -12.32 17.85
C ASN A 213 6.57 -12.53 17.85
N TYR A 214 5.79 -11.45 17.75
CA TYR A 214 4.34 -11.55 17.61
C TYR A 214 3.94 -12.38 16.38
N LEU A 215 4.57 -12.17 15.22
CA LEU A 215 4.30 -12.99 14.02
C LEU A 215 4.58 -14.48 14.28
N LEU A 216 5.72 -14.79 14.91
CA LEU A 216 6.09 -16.17 15.25
C LEU A 216 5.12 -16.81 16.25
N ASP A 217 4.72 -16.07 17.29
CA ASP A 217 3.74 -16.52 18.29
C ASP A 217 2.35 -16.72 17.66
N LEU A 218 2.01 -15.94 16.64
CA LEU A 218 0.81 -16.10 15.82
C LEU A 218 0.90 -17.30 14.85
N GLY A 219 2.07 -17.94 14.75
CA GLY A 219 2.31 -19.16 13.98
C GLY A 219 2.77 -18.92 12.54
N PHE A 220 3.24 -17.71 12.20
CA PHE A 220 3.80 -17.44 10.88
C PHE A 220 5.14 -18.12 10.68
N GLU A 221 5.30 -18.75 9.52
CA GLU A 221 6.59 -19.05 8.92
C GLU A 221 7.08 -17.80 8.15
N LEU A 222 8.37 -17.50 8.29
CA LEU A 222 8.98 -16.28 7.77
C LEU A 222 9.95 -16.63 6.64
N VAL A 223 9.68 -16.12 5.44
CA VAL A 223 10.60 -16.18 4.30
C VAL A 223 11.46 -14.92 4.34
N GLU A 224 12.72 -15.07 4.75
CA GLU A 224 13.65 -13.96 4.89
C GLU A 224 14.15 -13.49 3.51
N VAL A 225 14.00 -12.20 3.24
CA VAL A 225 14.54 -11.54 2.04
C VAL A 225 16.05 -11.31 2.23
N PRO A 226 16.89 -11.77 1.29
CA PRO A 226 18.32 -11.47 1.31
C PRO A 226 18.60 -9.97 1.28
N GLY A 227 19.69 -9.53 1.93
CA GLY A 227 20.02 -8.10 2.01
C GLY A 227 20.22 -7.44 0.65
N GLU A 228 20.73 -8.19 -0.33
CA GLU A 228 20.93 -7.77 -1.71
C GLU A 228 19.62 -7.49 -2.47
N GLU A 229 18.48 -8.02 -2.02
CA GLU A 229 17.16 -7.81 -2.65
C GLU A 229 16.34 -6.72 -1.95
N PHE A 230 16.78 -6.23 -0.79
CA PHE A 230 16.01 -5.26 -0.01
C PHE A 230 15.87 -3.90 -0.72
N ASP A 231 16.95 -3.35 -1.25
CA ASP A 231 16.91 -2.06 -1.96
C ASP A 231 16.09 -2.13 -3.26
N THR A 232 15.83 -3.32 -3.80
CA THR A 232 14.91 -3.56 -4.92
C THR A 232 13.49 -3.91 -4.48
N LEU A 233 13.15 -3.70 -3.21
CA LEU A 233 11.85 -4.00 -2.61
C LEU A 233 11.46 -5.48 -2.64
N GLY A 234 12.42 -6.40 -2.47
CA GLY A 234 12.17 -7.85 -2.50
C GLY A 234 11.14 -8.34 -1.46
N SER A 235 10.88 -7.56 -0.41
CA SER A 235 9.84 -7.85 0.58
C SER A 235 8.44 -7.35 0.20
N ASN A 236 8.30 -6.51 -0.83
CA ASN A 236 7.04 -5.93 -1.25
C ASN A 236 6.41 -6.80 -2.35
N VAL A 237 5.70 -7.83 -1.92
CA VAL A 237 5.13 -8.85 -2.81
C VAL A 237 3.61 -8.77 -2.75
N LEU A 238 2.97 -8.91 -3.91
CA LEU A 238 1.52 -9.03 -4.03
C LEU A 238 1.15 -10.50 -4.26
N ALA A 239 0.47 -11.12 -3.30
CA ALA A 239 -0.17 -12.42 -3.52
C ALA A 239 -1.45 -12.24 -4.37
N ILE A 240 -1.68 -13.15 -5.31
CA ILE A 240 -2.84 -13.11 -6.22
C ILE A 240 -3.70 -14.37 -6.19
N ALA A 241 -3.20 -15.47 -5.60
CA ALA A 241 -3.85 -16.78 -5.55
C ALA A 241 -3.31 -17.61 -4.37
#